data_AF-A0A1G2BUW5-F1
#
_entry.id   AF-A0A1G2BUW5-F1
#
_cell.length_a   1.000
_cell.length_b   1.000
_cell.length_c   1.000
_cell.angle_alpha   90.00
_cell.angle_beta   90.00
_cell.angle_gamma   90.00
#
_symmetry.space_group_name_H-M   'P 1'
#
loop_
_entity.id
_entity.type
_entity.pdbx_description
1 polymer ?
#
loop_
_entity_poly.entity_id
_entity_poly.type
_entity_poly.pdbx_seq_one_letter_code
_entity_poly.pdbx_strand_id
1 'polypeptide(L)'
;MSQNLTYLEIAYKILSEEPKLKEVHYRDLANKAFDLGLIESDDLIIAGNIASAINANIRKSKSQGTEPKFISFGKGLYGLSEHEPKGIFADIRNKNQNVKKQLLEALHAMHPSKFEELIGEVLRNLGFENVQITGKTGDGGIDVTGELIVAGLIKNNVSVQVKRWRNNVQRASISELRGSLRPHQIGLFITTSDFSRQSAEEAENPFKAPISLMNGNELVDLLCEFGVGIILEKVTIFDIDKNEINFDFPEPTETAEKGIEIFANYKNHKHFAIYFSPTKIVYENEVYNSPSGAGMKVQNGLPVNGWKFWKFTDAKTGKIHPIERLRKK
;
A
#
# COMPACT_ATOMS: atom_id res chain seq x y z
N MET A 1 26.55 17.77 26.80
CA MET A 1 25.51 17.00 27.51
C MET A 1 24.70 16.28 26.46
N SER A 2 24.80 14.95 26.37
CA SER A 2 23.93 14.19 25.46
C SER A 2 22.50 14.32 25.99
N GLN A 3 21.56 14.84 25.18
CA GLN A 3 20.15 14.77 25.53
C GLN A 3 19.75 13.29 25.53
N ASN A 4 19.23 12.78 26.65
CA ASN A 4 18.59 11.46 26.67
C ASN A 4 17.31 11.53 25.84
N LEU A 5 17.44 11.23 24.55
CA LEU A 5 16.32 11.11 23.64
C LEU A 5 15.54 9.84 23.94
N THR A 6 14.23 9.92 23.93
CA THR A 6 13.35 8.74 23.97
C THR A 6 13.48 7.94 22.67
N TYR A 7 13.14 6.65 22.70
CA TYR A 7 13.12 5.83 21.48
C TYR A 7 12.26 6.41 20.35
N LEU A 8 11.21 7.15 20.69
CA LEU A 8 10.36 7.82 19.71
C LEU A 8 11.08 9.01 19.06
N GLU A 9 11.82 9.78 19.83
CA GLU A 9 12.61 10.92 19.32
C GLU A 9 13.81 10.44 18.50
N ILE A 10 14.45 9.35 18.92
CA ILE A 10 15.52 8.69 18.16
C ILE A 10 14.99 8.22 16.80
N ALA A 11 13.87 7.51 16.79
CA ALA A 11 13.24 7.05 15.54
C ALA A 11 12.85 8.22 14.63
N TYR A 12 12.30 9.31 15.18
CA TYR A 12 11.97 10.51 14.42
C TYR A 12 13.23 11.12 13.79
N LYS A 13 14.28 11.33 14.58
CA LYS A 13 15.55 11.91 14.12
C LYS A 13 16.14 11.12 12.94
N ILE A 14 16.24 9.81 13.07
CA ILE A 14 16.81 8.94 12.03
C ILE A 14 15.98 8.98 10.74
N LEU A 15 14.65 8.95 10.85
CA LEU A 15 13.77 8.98 9.67
C LEU A 15 13.72 10.37 9.00
N SER A 16 13.94 11.45 9.75
CA SER A 16 13.98 12.82 9.22
C SER A 16 15.31 13.15 8.53
N GLU A 17 16.43 12.55 8.97
CA GLU A 17 17.77 12.80 8.40
C GLU A 17 17.97 12.16 7.03
N GLU A 18 17.15 11.17 6.65
CA GLU A 18 17.18 10.53 5.33
C GLU A 18 15.82 10.56 4.61
N PRO A 19 15.36 11.74 4.12
CA PRO A 19 14.05 11.89 3.47
C PRO A 19 13.85 11.02 2.21
N LYS A 20 14.94 10.48 1.65
CA LYS A 20 14.91 9.56 0.50
C LYS A 20 14.47 8.15 0.89
N LEU A 21 14.65 7.73 2.15
CA LEU A 21 14.16 6.46 2.65
C LEU A 21 12.69 6.60 3.05
N LYS A 22 11.79 6.10 2.19
CA LYS A 22 10.34 6.10 2.45
C LYS A 22 9.96 5.28 3.68
N GLU A 23 10.72 4.21 3.95
CA GLU A 23 10.51 3.31 5.08
C GLU A 23 11.84 2.66 5.52
N VAL A 24 11.94 2.34 6.81
CA VAL A 24 13.10 1.71 7.44
C VAL A 24 12.63 0.62 8.40
N HIS A 25 13.29 -0.53 8.39
CA HIS A 25 12.96 -1.61 9.33
C HIS A 25 13.45 -1.26 10.74
N TYR A 26 12.70 -1.65 11.77
CA TYR A 26 13.01 -1.27 13.17
C TYR A 26 14.39 -1.73 13.66
N ARG A 27 14.93 -2.80 13.08
CA ARG A 27 16.31 -3.25 13.36
C ARG A 27 17.33 -2.29 12.77
N ASP A 28 17.09 -1.79 11.56
CA ASP A 28 17.98 -0.81 10.94
C ASP A 28 17.88 0.55 11.64
N LEU A 29 16.70 0.90 12.19
CA LEU A 29 16.57 2.04 13.10
C LEU A 29 17.44 1.89 14.35
N ALA A 30 17.48 0.69 14.94
CA ALA A 30 18.33 0.41 16.10
C ALA A 30 19.82 0.46 15.73
N ASN A 31 20.23 -0.19 14.64
CA ASN A 31 21.61 -0.17 14.15
C ASN A 31 22.08 1.28 13.93
N LYS A 32 21.29 2.10 13.20
CA LYS A 32 21.62 3.52 12.97
C LYS A 32 21.65 4.33 14.26
N ALA A 33 20.72 4.08 15.19
CA ALA A 33 20.73 4.76 16.48
C ALA A 33 21.99 4.44 17.29
N PHE A 34 22.46 3.19 17.23
CA PHE A 34 23.69 2.75 17.89
C PHE A 34 24.92 3.40 17.24
N ASP A 35 25.00 3.39 15.91
CA ASP A 35 26.08 4.03 15.15
C ASP A 35 26.21 5.54 15.45
N LEU A 36 25.07 6.20 15.69
CA LEU A 36 25.00 7.61 16.06
C LEU A 36 25.24 7.87 17.57
N GLY A 37 25.48 6.83 18.37
CA GLY A 37 25.66 6.94 19.82
C GLY A 37 24.41 7.39 20.58
N LEU A 38 23.22 7.16 20.03
CA LEU A 38 21.94 7.54 20.62
C LEU A 38 21.36 6.46 21.54
N ILE A 39 21.83 5.22 21.42
CA ILE A 39 21.48 4.07 22.27
C ILE A 39 22.74 3.28 22.61
N GLU A 40 22.67 2.47 23.67
CA GLU A 40 23.81 1.70 24.20
C GLU A 40 24.09 0.40 23.43
N SER A 41 23.11 -0.14 22.71
CA SER A 41 23.22 -1.37 21.90
C SER A 41 22.13 -1.42 20.83
N ASP A 42 22.38 -2.13 19.74
CA ASP A 42 21.47 -2.41 18.61
C ASP A 42 20.75 -3.78 18.72
N ASP A 43 20.72 -4.37 19.92
CA ASP A 43 20.14 -5.69 20.12
C ASP A 43 18.64 -5.78 19.78
N LEU A 44 18.12 -7.02 19.70
CA LEU A 44 16.73 -7.26 19.35
C LEU A 44 15.74 -6.70 20.38
N ILE A 45 16.16 -6.53 21.64
CA ILE A 45 15.31 -6.01 22.71
C ILE A 45 15.13 -4.51 22.51
N ILE A 46 16.21 -3.76 22.30
CA ILE A 46 16.18 -2.32 22.07
C ILE A 46 15.47 -2.02 20.74
N ALA A 47 15.78 -2.77 19.69
CA ALA A 47 15.04 -2.68 18.44
C ALA A 47 13.53 -2.90 18.65
N GLY A 48 13.17 -3.93 19.42
CA GLY A 48 11.77 -4.21 19.79
C GLY A 48 11.12 -3.08 20.58
N ASN A 49 11.86 -2.43 21.49
CA ASN A 49 11.39 -1.28 22.26
C ASN A 49 11.13 -0.06 21.37
N ILE A 50 12.00 0.21 20.39
CA ILE A 50 11.79 1.25 19.37
C ILE A 50 10.50 0.98 18.60
N ALA A 51 10.32 -0.23 18.06
CA ALA A 51 9.10 -0.60 17.35
C ALA A 51 7.85 -0.48 18.24
N SER A 52 7.94 -0.89 19.50
CA SER A 52 6.84 -0.79 20.47
C SER A 52 6.45 0.66 20.75
N ALA A 53 7.44 1.55 20.93
CA ALA A 53 7.23 2.98 21.14
C ALA A 53 6.54 3.64 19.93
N ILE A 54 7.00 3.33 18.71
CA ILE A 54 6.37 3.81 17.47
C ILE A 54 4.92 3.31 17.39
N ASN A 55 4.68 2.01 17.57
CA ASN A 55 3.35 1.43 17.52
C ASN A 55 2.41 2.02 18.58
N ALA A 56 2.91 2.30 19.79
CA ALA A 56 2.15 2.95 20.85
C ALA A 56 1.77 4.38 20.46
N ASN A 57 2.67 5.14 19.84
CA ASN A 57 2.36 6.46 19.28
C ASN A 57 1.26 6.37 18.21
N ILE A 58 1.39 5.46 17.24
CA ILE A 58 0.41 5.27 16.17
C ILE A 58 -0.98 4.95 16.75
N ARG A 59 -1.06 4.01 17.69
CA ARG A 59 -2.32 3.65 18.36
C ARG A 59 -2.92 4.82 19.14
N LYS A 60 -2.07 5.55 19.90
CA LYS A 60 -2.50 6.71 20.68
C LYS A 60 -3.09 7.80 19.78
N SER A 61 -2.39 8.17 18.71
CA SER A 61 -2.88 9.17 17.76
C SER A 61 -4.20 8.75 17.11
N LYS A 62 -4.32 7.49 16.64
CA LYS A 62 -5.58 6.94 16.12
C LYS A 62 -6.73 7.02 17.14
N SER A 63 -6.47 6.66 18.41
CA SER A 63 -7.48 6.73 19.48
C SER A 63 -7.92 8.16 19.81
N GLN A 64 -7.03 9.14 19.59
CA GLN A 64 -7.27 10.56 19.83
C GLN A 64 -7.83 11.30 18.60
N GLY A 65 -7.98 10.61 17.47
CA GLY A 65 -8.39 11.22 16.19
C GLY A 65 -7.34 12.18 15.60
N THR A 66 -6.08 12.07 16.02
CA THR A 66 -4.98 12.88 15.50
C THR A 66 -4.14 12.10 14.49
N GLU A 67 -3.48 12.81 13.58
CA GLU A 67 -2.54 12.21 12.63
C GLU A 67 -1.34 11.65 13.42
N PRO A 68 -0.99 10.36 13.26
CA PRO A 68 0.20 9.80 13.90
C PRO A 68 1.45 10.44 13.31
N LYS A 69 2.54 10.53 14.09
CA LYS A 69 3.83 11.01 13.56
C LYS A 69 4.49 9.99 12.63
N PHE A 70 4.21 8.72 12.89
CA PHE A 70 4.79 7.58 12.18
C PHE A 70 3.70 6.80 11.44
N ILE A 71 4.12 6.11 10.40
CA ILE A 71 3.30 5.13 9.69
C ILE A 71 4.01 3.79 9.77
N SER A 72 3.22 2.72 9.94
CA SER A 72 3.73 1.36 9.85
C SER A 72 3.27 0.75 8.54
N PHE A 73 4.21 0.17 7.79
CA PHE A 73 3.95 -0.54 6.54
C PHE A 73 3.79 -2.05 6.75
N GLY A 74 3.77 -2.50 8.01
CA GLY A 74 3.78 -3.91 8.36
C GLY A 74 5.19 -4.51 8.34
N LYS A 75 5.32 -5.77 8.76
CA LYS A 75 6.60 -6.52 8.84
C LYS A 75 7.75 -5.76 9.54
N GLY A 76 7.43 -4.82 10.44
CA GLY A 76 8.44 -4.04 11.16
C GLY A 76 9.01 -2.83 10.41
N LEU A 77 8.42 -2.45 9.28
CA LEU A 77 8.78 -1.26 8.49
C LEU A 77 8.02 -0.02 8.98
N TYR A 78 8.76 1.08 9.12
CA TYR A 78 8.26 2.35 9.63
C TYR A 78 8.75 3.53 8.80
N GLY A 79 7.92 4.57 8.69
CA GLY A 79 8.26 5.85 8.07
C GLY A 79 7.56 7.01 8.77
N LEU A 80 7.77 8.23 8.25
CA LEU A 80 7.14 9.45 8.79
C LEU A 80 5.90 9.82 7.99
N SER A 81 4.84 10.21 8.69
CA SER A 81 3.58 10.64 8.05
C SER A 81 3.72 11.90 7.22
N GLU A 82 4.69 12.76 7.53
CA GLU A 82 4.96 13.98 6.77
C GLU A 82 5.53 13.73 5.38
N HIS A 83 6.19 12.57 5.18
CA HIS A 83 6.71 12.13 3.89
C HIS A 83 5.68 11.36 3.06
N GLU A 84 4.50 11.09 3.61
CA GLU A 84 3.45 10.43 2.85
C GLU A 84 2.66 11.40 2.00
N PRO A 85 2.30 11.01 0.75
CA PRO A 85 1.42 11.82 -0.07
C PRO A 85 0.10 12.02 0.68
N LYS A 86 -0.36 13.27 0.75
CA LYS A 86 -1.66 13.64 1.32
C LYS A 86 -2.68 13.88 0.21
N GLY A 87 -3.97 13.94 0.59
CA GLY A 87 -5.06 14.19 -0.35
C GLY A 87 -5.20 13.09 -1.40
N ILE A 88 -5.39 13.47 -2.66
CA ILE A 88 -5.70 12.55 -3.77
C ILE A 88 -4.69 11.40 -3.92
N PHE A 89 -3.40 11.64 -3.65
CA PHE A 89 -2.38 10.61 -3.74
C PHE A 89 -2.48 9.57 -2.61
N ALA A 90 -2.89 9.99 -1.40
CA ALA A 90 -3.20 9.07 -0.30
C ALA A 90 -4.38 8.16 -0.66
N ASP A 91 -5.41 8.75 -1.25
CA ASP A 91 -6.63 8.04 -1.65
C ASP A 91 -6.35 7.02 -2.76
N ILE A 92 -5.56 7.39 -3.77
CA ILE A 92 -5.11 6.49 -4.84
C ILE A 92 -4.34 5.30 -4.23
N ARG A 93 -3.39 5.57 -3.33
CA ARG A 93 -2.63 4.51 -2.65
C ARG A 93 -3.52 3.57 -1.86
N ASN A 94 -4.45 4.11 -1.06
CA ASN A 94 -5.40 3.31 -0.27
C ASN A 94 -6.32 2.46 -1.15
N LYS A 95 -6.84 3.04 -2.25
CA LYS A 95 -7.64 2.32 -3.26
C LYS A 95 -6.82 1.16 -3.83
N ASN A 96 -5.59 1.41 -4.26
CA ASN A 96 -4.71 0.40 -4.84
C ASN A 96 -4.39 -0.72 -3.85
N GLN A 97 -4.07 -0.40 -2.59
CA GLN A 97 -3.84 -1.41 -1.55
C GLN A 97 -5.07 -2.29 -1.30
N ASN A 98 -6.27 -1.68 -1.28
CA ASN A 98 -7.50 -2.44 -1.12
C ASN A 98 -7.77 -3.36 -2.33
N VAL A 99 -7.51 -2.89 -3.56
CA VAL A 99 -7.61 -3.73 -4.77
C VAL A 99 -6.64 -4.90 -4.71
N LYS A 100 -5.37 -4.66 -4.35
CA LYS A 100 -4.36 -5.72 -4.18
C LYS A 100 -4.82 -6.79 -3.18
N LYS A 101 -5.39 -6.37 -2.04
CA LYS A 101 -5.94 -7.31 -1.04
C LYS A 101 -7.13 -8.11 -1.60
N GLN A 102 -8.04 -7.47 -2.32
CA GLN A 102 -9.19 -8.14 -2.94
C GLN A 102 -8.73 -9.15 -4.00
N LEU A 103 -7.71 -8.79 -4.80
CA LEU A 103 -7.13 -9.68 -5.78
C LEU A 103 -6.50 -10.91 -5.10
N LEU A 104 -5.73 -10.73 -4.02
CA LEU A 104 -5.14 -11.85 -3.28
C LEU A 104 -6.22 -12.81 -2.74
N GLU A 105 -7.32 -12.29 -2.18
CA GLU A 105 -8.44 -13.12 -1.74
C GLU A 105 -9.15 -13.83 -2.89
N ALA A 106 -9.27 -13.18 -4.06
CA ALA A 106 -9.82 -13.81 -5.26
C ALA A 106 -8.91 -14.96 -5.74
N LEU A 107 -7.58 -14.78 -5.71
CA LEU A 107 -6.63 -15.85 -5.98
C LEU A 107 -6.79 -17.00 -4.99
N HIS A 108 -6.96 -16.72 -3.69
CA HIS A 108 -7.26 -17.75 -2.69
C HIS A 108 -8.58 -18.49 -2.91
N ALA A 109 -9.60 -17.86 -3.50
CA ALA A 109 -10.88 -18.49 -3.80
C ALA A 109 -10.88 -19.27 -5.13
N MET A 110 -9.87 -19.06 -5.98
CA MET A 110 -9.78 -19.65 -7.31
C MET A 110 -9.60 -21.18 -7.27
N HIS A 111 -10.17 -21.90 -8.24
CA HIS A 111 -9.94 -23.33 -8.39
C HIS A 111 -8.44 -23.59 -8.69
N PRO A 112 -7.80 -24.63 -8.09
CA PRO A 112 -6.37 -24.89 -8.28
C PRO A 112 -5.93 -24.94 -9.74
N SER A 113 -6.62 -25.69 -10.60
CA SER A 113 -6.29 -25.75 -12.03
C SER A 113 -6.40 -24.41 -12.76
N LYS A 114 -7.35 -23.55 -12.35
CA LYS A 114 -7.48 -22.19 -12.91
C LYS A 114 -6.36 -21.27 -12.47
N PHE A 115 -5.84 -21.50 -11.27
CA PHE A 115 -4.67 -20.77 -10.78
C PHE A 115 -3.41 -21.18 -11.56
N GLU A 116 -3.21 -22.47 -11.85
CA GLU A 116 -2.13 -22.95 -12.72
C GLU A 116 -2.24 -22.37 -14.14
N GLU A 117 -3.44 -22.34 -14.72
CA GLU A 117 -3.71 -21.68 -16.01
C GLU A 117 -3.33 -20.19 -16.00
N LEU A 118 -3.74 -19.46 -14.95
CA LEU A 118 -3.40 -18.05 -14.76
C LEU A 118 -1.88 -17.84 -14.69
N ILE A 119 -1.16 -18.66 -13.92
CA ILE A 119 0.30 -18.58 -13.84
C ILE A 119 0.93 -18.83 -15.22
N GLY A 120 0.43 -19.81 -15.98
CA GLY A 120 0.88 -20.04 -17.34
C GLY A 120 0.69 -18.82 -18.26
N GLU A 121 -0.44 -18.11 -18.14
CA GLU A 121 -0.68 -16.86 -18.88
C GLU A 121 0.27 -15.73 -18.45
N VAL A 122 0.49 -15.56 -17.14
CA VAL A 122 1.43 -14.57 -16.60
C VAL A 122 2.84 -14.81 -17.12
N LEU A 123 3.32 -16.07 -17.12
CA LEU A 123 4.65 -16.40 -17.64
C LEU A 123 4.79 -16.09 -19.14
N ARG A 124 3.74 -16.34 -19.94
CA ARG A 124 3.74 -15.94 -21.35
C ARG A 124 3.83 -14.42 -21.51
N ASN A 125 3.09 -13.66 -20.69
CA ASN A 125 3.15 -12.20 -20.70
C ASN A 125 4.52 -11.66 -20.25
N LEU A 126 5.25 -12.43 -19.44
CA LEU A 126 6.64 -12.16 -19.07
C LEU A 126 7.66 -12.53 -20.16
N GLY A 127 7.21 -13.03 -21.32
CA GLY A 127 8.08 -13.41 -22.43
C GLY A 127 8.69 -14.80 -22.31
N PHE A 128 8.14 -15.67 -21.46
CA PHE A 128 8.50 -17.08 -21.49
C PHE A 128 7.94 -17.74 -22.74
N GLU A 129 8.75 -18.54 -23.40
CA GLU A 129 8.36 -19.35 -24.55
C GLU A 129 8.02 -20.78 -24.12
N ASN A 130 7.34 -21.52 -25.00
CA ASN A 130 7.02 -22.94 -24.83
C ASN A 130 6.34 -23.27 -23.48
N VAL A 131 5.51 -22.35 -22.97
CA VAL A 131 4.84 -22.49 -21.67
C VAL A 131 3.76 -23.57 -21.71
N GLN A 132 3.91 -24.63 -20.90
CA GLN A 132 3.00 -25.76 -20.81
C GLN A 132 2.52 -25.98 -19.37
N ILE A 133 1.23 -26.25 -19.21
CA ILE A 133 0.65 -26.66 -17.93
C ILE A 133 0.72 -28.17 -17.87
N THR A 134 1.41 -28.72 -16.87
CA THR A 134 1.74 -30.15 -16.78
C THR A 134 0.66 -30.93 -16.05
N GLY A 135 0.08 -30.38 -14.98
CA GLY A 135 -1.18 -30.80 -14.33
C GLY A 135 -1.34 -32.30 -14.03
N LYS A 136 -0.26 -33.08 -13.96
CA LYS A 136 -0.31 -34.55 -13.91
C LYS A 136 0.19 -35.05 -12.57
N THR A 137 -0.64 -35.86 -11.91
CA THR A 137 -0.23 -36.61 -10.71
C THR A 137 1.02 -37.45 -11.00
N GLY A 138 2.12 -37.19 -10.28
CA GLY A 138 3.37 -37.96 -10.36
C GLY A 138 4.56 -37.25 -11.02
N ASP A 139 4.45 -35.97 -11.40
CA ASP A 139 5.56 -35.15 -11.91
C ASP A 139 6.44 -34.51 -10.81
N GLY A 140 6.25 -34.94 -9.55
CA GLY A 140 6.95 -34.37 -8.40
C GLY A 140 6.54 -32.93 -8.12
N GLY A 141 5.33 -32.53 -8.53
CA GLY A 141 4.71 -31.25 -8.19
C GLY A 141 5.12 -30.10 -9.10
N ILE A 142 5.53 -30.38 -10.34
CA ILE A 142 5.76 -29.36 -11.37
C ILE A 142 4.41 -29.06 -12.01
N ASP A 143 3.90 -27.85 -11.85
CA ASP A 143 2.57 -27.49 -12.34
C ASP A 143 2.63 -26.77 -13.70
N VAL A 144 3.72 -26.04 -13.98
CA VAL A 144 3.98 -25.35 -15.24
C VAL A 144 5.45 -25.48 -15.64
N THR A 145 5.73 -25.58 -16.94
CA THR A 145 7.08 -25.46 -17.50
C THR A 145 7.13 -24.34 -18.52
N GLY A 146 8.31 -23.74 -18.72
CA GLY A 146 8.52 -22.71 -19.73
C GLY A 146 9.99 -22.45 -20.00
N GLU A 147 10.29 -21.68 -21.03
CA GLU A 147 11.64 -21.37 -21.46
C GLU A 147 11.87 -19.87 -21.40
N LEU A 148 12.80 -19.43 -20.57
CA LEU A 148 13.23 -18.03 -20.52
C LEU A 148 14.39 -17.83 -21.49
N ILE A 149 14.17 -17.01 -22.51
CA ILE A 149 15.18 -16.67 -23.52
C ILE A 149 15.70 -15.27 -23.25
N VAL A 150 16.97 -15.16 -22.86
CA VAL A 150 17.63 -13.89 -22.60
C VAL A 150 18.49 -13.50 -23.80
N ALA A 151 18.28 -12.29 -24.29
CA ALA A 151 18.97 -11.71 -25.45
C ALA A 151 18.93 -12.58 -26.72
N GLY A 152 17.94 -13.46 -26.85
CA GLY A 152 17.80 -14.38 -27.99
C GLY A 152 18.86 -15.50 -28.05
N LEU A 153 19.73 -15.62 -27.04
CA LEU A 153 20.89 -16.51 -27.08
C LEU A 153 20.92 -17.51 -25.92
N ILE A 154 20.54 -17.07 -24.72
CA ILE A 154 20.62 -17.89 -23.51
C ILE A 154 19.23 -18.45 -23.21
N LYS A 155 19.10 -19.77 -23.30
CA LYS A 155 17.85 -20.49 -23.06
C LYS A 155 17.90 -21.20 -21.72
N ASN A 156 17.03 -20.80 -20.81
CA ASN A 156 16.88 -21.44 -19.49
C ASN A 156 15.53 -22.17 -19.41
N ASN A 157 15.57 -23.46 -19.16
CA ASN A 157 14.36 -24.25 -18.93
C ASN A 157 13.92 -24.07 -17.48
N VAL A 158 12.71 -23.56 -17.28
CA VAL A 158 12.15 -23.26 -15.96
C VAL A 158 11.04 -24.25 -15.64
N SER A 159 11.14 -24.89 -14.48
CA SER A 159 10.09 -25.72 -13.90
C SER A 159 9.44 -24.96 -12.74
N VAL A 160 8.12 -24.82 -12.79
CA VAL A 160 7.36 -23.98 -11.89
C VAL A 160 6.43 -24.84 -11.05
N GLN A 161 6.47 -24.66 -9.73
CA GLN A 161 5.47 -25.19 -8.81
C GLN A 161 4.61 -24.05 -8.28
N VAL A 162 3.30 -24.30 -8.23
CA VAL A 162 2.30 -23.32 -7.89
C VAL A 162 1.47 -23.83 -6.71
N LYS A 163 1.43 -23.09 -5.60
CA LYS A 163 0.62 -23.45 -4.43
C LYS A 163 -0.33 -22.33 -4.01
N ARG A 164 -1.62 -22.63 -4.01
CA ARG A 164 -2.65 -21.74 -3.45
C ARG A 164 -2.83 -21.99 -1.95
N TRP A 165 -1.90 -21.49 -1.14
CA TRP A 165 -1.91 -21.68 0.33
C TRP A 165 -2.16 -20.38 1.07
N ARG A 166 -2.63 -20.51 2.33
CA ARG A 166 -2.76 -19.40 3.29
C ARG A 166 -1.66 -19.41 4.35
N ASN A 167 -1.12 -20.57 4.67
CA ASN A 167 -0.01 -20.72 5.61
C ASN A 167 1.32 -20.66 4.85
N ASN A 168 2.39 -20.26 5.55
CA ASN A 168 3.70 -20.17 4.93
C ASN A 168 4.13 -21.52 4.35
N VAL A 169 4.71 -21.47 3.14
CA VAL A 169 5.35 -22.62 2.52
C VAL A 169 6.53 -23.06 3.39
N GLN A 170 6.68 -24.37 3.56
CA GLN A 170 7.71 -24.97 4.41
C GLN A 170 8.84 -25.56 3.57
N ARG A 171 10.00 -25.73 4.20
CA ARG A 171 11.24 -26.19 3.56
C ARG A 171 11.04 -27.45 2.71
N ALA A 172 10.23 -28.39 3.20
CA ALA A 172 9.95 -29.65 2.52
C ALA A 172 9.43 -29.45 1.09
N SER A 173 8.55 -28.48 0.85
CA SER A 173 8.01 -28.20 -0.49
C SER A 173 9.08 -27.66 -1.45
N ILE A 174 10.02 -26.85 -0.95
CA ILE A 174 11.14 -26.36 -1.77
C ILE A 174 12.10 -27.51 -2.11
N SER A 175 12.37 -28.40 -1.14
CA SER A 175 13.19 -29.59 -1.37
C SER A 175 12.53 -30.59 -2.34
N GLU A 176 11.20 -30.73 -2.29
CA GLU A 176 10.43 -31.56 -3.21
C GLU A 176 10.55 -31.04 -4.65
N LEU A 177 10.25 -29.75 -4.90
CA LEU A 177 10.45 -29.13 -6.22
C LEU A 177 11.87 -29.36 -6.72
N ARG A 178 12.87 -29.15 -5.86
CA ARG A 178 14.28 -29.32 -6.20
C ARG A 178 14.61 -30.75 -6.65
N GLY A 179 14.03 -31.75 -6.00
CA GLY A 179 14.20 -33.16 -6.36
C GLY A 179 13.60 -33.50 -7.73
N SER A 180 12.62 -32.73 -8.17
CA SER A 180 11.95 -32.88 -9.47
C SER A 180 12.68 -32.15 -10.60
N LEU A 181 13.63 -31.26 -10.30
CA LEU A 181 14.42 -30.54 -11.31
C LEU A 181 15.42 -31.45 -12.01
N ARG A 182 15.52 -31.31 -13.34
CA ARG A 182 16.61 -31.91 -14.12
C ARG A 182 17.90 -31.07 -13.99
N PRO A 183 19.10 -31.62 -14.27
CA PRO A 183 20.39 -30.93 -14.02
C PRO A 183 20.58 -29.54 -14.66
N HIS A 184 19.79 -29.20 -15.70
CA HIS A 184 19.87 -27.93 -16.42
C HIS A 184 18.63 -27.06 -16.24
N GLN A 185 17.71 -27.46 -15.37
CA GLN A 185 16.50 -26.71 -15.08
C GLN A 185 16.69 -25.83 -13.86
N ILE A 186 16.07 -24.66 -13.91
CA ILE A 186 15.92 -23.77 -12.75
C ILE A 186 14.49 -23.88 -12.22
N GLY A 187 14.33 -23.76 -10.90
CA GLY A 187 13.02 -23.81 -10.26
C GLY A 187 12.42 -22.42 -10.05
N LEU A 188 11.10 -22.32 -10.14
CA LEU A 188 10.34 -21.18 -9.66
C LEU A 188 9.19 -21.69 -8.79
N PHE A 189 9.12 -21.22 -7.55
CA PHE A 189 8.02 -21.56 -6.65
C PHE A 189 7.12 -20.34 -6.47
N ILE A 190 5.87 -20.46 -6.89
CA ILE A 190 4.86 -19.40 -6.77
C ILE A 190 3.81 -19.82 -5.74
N THR A 191 3.50 -18.93 -4.80
CA THR A 191 2.44 -19.17 -3.81
C THR A 191 1.58 -17.94 -3.57
N THR A 192 0.35 -18.14 -3.12
CA THR A 192 -0.50 -17.06 -2.60
C THR A 192 -0.20 -16.71 -1.14
N SER A 193 0.70 -17.45 -0.47
CA SER A 193 1.14 -17.20 0.91
C SER A 193 2.50 -16.51 0.96
N ASP A 194 3.14 -16.50 2.11
CA ASP A 194 4.57 -16.21 2.26
C ASP A 194 5.40 -17.52 2.37
N PHE A 195 6.71 -17.40 2.51
CA PHE A 195 7.63 -18.51 2.75
C PHE A 195 8.12 -18.51 4.20
N SER A 196 8.44 -19.69 4.75
CA SER A 196 9.18 -19.74 6.02
C SER A 196 10.65 -19.37 5.79
N ARG A 197 11.33 -18.89 6.83
CA ARG A 197 12.77 -18.58 6.77
C ARG A 197 13.59 -19.77 6.27
N GLN A 198 13.28 -20.98 6.75
CA GLN A 198 13.95 -22.21 6.33
C GLN A 198 13.69 -22.56 4.85
N SER A 199 12.56 -22.11 4.30
CA SER A 199 12.25 -22.28 2.86
C SER A 199 13.09 -21.35 2.00
N ALA A 200 13.24 -20.08 2.41
CA ALA A 200 14.13 -19.13 1.75
C ALA A 200 15.59 -19.60 1.79
N GLU A 201 16.08 -20.02 2.97
CA GLU A 201 17.42 -20.57 3.13
C GLU A 201 17.66 -21.84 2.28
N GLU A 202 16.64 -22.71 2.14
CA GLU A 202 16.72 -23.87 1.26
C GLU A 202 16.73 -23.47 -0.21
N ALA A 203 15.96 -22.46 -0.62
CA ALA A 203 15.89 -21.94 -1.98
C ALA A 203 17.23 -21.35 -2.44
N GLU A 204 17.84 -20.52 -1.60
CA GLU A 204 19.06 -19.73 -1.83
C GLU A 204 20.37 -20.51 -1.68
N ASN A 205 20.32 -21.82 -1.42
CA ASN A 205 21.53 -22.61 -1.19
C ASN A 205 22.45 -22.60 -2.43
N PRO A 206 23.69 -22.05 -2.34
CA PRO A 206 24.55 -21.81 -3.49
C PRO A 206 25.13 -23.10 -4.10
N PHE A 207 25.03 -24.23 -3.40
CA PHE A 207 25.55 -25.52 -3.86
C PHE A 207 24.48 -26.42 -4.48
N LYS A 208 23.27 -25.91 -4.70
CA LYS A 208 22.12 -26.66 -5.23
C LYS A 208 21.49 -25.95 -6.43
N ALA A 209 20.74 -26.69 -7.26
CA ALA A 209 20.05 -26.15 -8.44
C ALA A 209 19.12 -24.98 -8.07
N PRO A 210 19.29 -23.77 -8.62
CA PRO A 210 18.65 -22.56 -8.10
C PRO A 210 17.12 -22.62 -8.14
N ILE A 211 16.47 -22.10 -7.11
CA ILE A 211 15.01 -21.96 -7.02
C ILE A 211 14.68 -20.51 -6.66
N SER A 212 13.98 -19.82 -7.55
CA SER A 212 13.40 -18.50 -7.28
C SER A 212 12.07 -18.66 -6.53
N LEU A 213 11.77 -17.74 -5.63
CA LEU A 213 10.54 -17.73 -4.84
C LEU A 213 9.71 -16.50 -5.23
N MET A 214 8.39 -16.68 -5.36
CA MET A 214 7.42 -15.61 -5.57
C MET A 214 6.26 -15.79 -4.60
N ASN A 215 6.13 -14.86 -3.66
CA ASN A 215 5.07 -14.87 -2.66
C ASN A 215 3.78 -14.22 -3.18
N GLY A 216 2.72 -14.28 -2.38
CA GLY A 216 1.40 -13.80 -2.79
C GLY A 216 1.34 -12.29 -3.07
N ASN A 217 2.12 -11.48 -2.34
CA ASN A 217 2.15 -10.04 -2.57
C ASN A 217 2.93 -9.71 -3.85
N GLU A 218 4.07 -10.36 -4.07
CA GLU A 218 4.87 -10.22 -5.29
C GLU A 218 4.07 -10.65 -6.53
N LEU A 219 3.33 -11.75 -6.44
CA LEU A 219 2.44 -12.20 -7.51
C LEU A 219 1.34 -11.17 -7.80
N VAL A 220 0.71 -10.60 -6.78
CA VAL A 220 -0.30 -9.56 -6.95
C VAL A 220 0.27 -8.29 -7.58
N ASP A 221 1.46 -7.87 -7.14
CA ASP A 221 2.16 -6.72 -7.70
C ASP A 221 2.47 -6.94 -9.19
N LEU A 222 2.90 -8.14 -9.55
CA LEU A 222 3.12 -8.55 -10.92
C LEU A 222 1.83 -8.52 -11.75
N LEU A 223 0.74 -9.08 -11.23
CA LEU A 223 -0.57 -9.03 -11.90
C LEU A 223 -1.03 -7.58 -12.14
N CYS A 224 -0.79 -6.68 -11.17
CA CYS A 224 -1.06 -5.25 -11.33
C CYS A 224 -0.23 -4.63 -12.46
N GLU A 225 1.08 -4.92 -12.49
CA GLU A 225 2.02 -4.36 -13.45
C GLU A 225 1.65 -4.74 -14.89
N PHE A 226 1.30 -6.01 -15.11
CA PHE A 226 0.92 -6.54 -16.42
C PHE A 226 -0.58 -6.38 -16.75
N GLY A 227 -1.36 -5.77 -15.86
CA GLY A 227 -2.80 -5.55 -16.06
C GLY A 227 -3.63 -6.84 -16.13
N VAL A 228 -3.15 -7.94 -15.54
CA VAL A 228 -3.84 -9.24 -15.59
C VAL A 228 -4.94 -9.27 -14.53
N GLY A 229 -6.19 -9.34 -14.96
CA GLY A 229 -7.35 -9.32 -14.06
C GLY A 229 -7.59 -7.98 -13.37
N ILE A 230 -6.92 -6.91 -13.82
CA ILE A 230 -6.99 -5.56 -13.24
C ILE A 230 -7.31 -4.54 -14.34
N ILE A 231 -8.15 -3.56 -13.99
CA ILE A 231 -8.41 -2.39 -14.83
C ILE A 231 -7.48 -1.26 -14.39
N LEU A 232 -6.62 -0.80 -15.31
CA LEU A 232 -5.71 0.31 -15.07
C LEU A 232 -6.37 1.64 -15.44
N GLU A 233 -6.60 2.50 -14.45
CA GLU A 233 -7.06 3.87 -14.63
C GLU A 233 -5.87 4.84 -14.54
N LYS A 234 -5.62 5.65 -15.57
CA LYS A 234 -4.59 6.70 -15.54
C LYS A 234 -5.21 8.00 -15.01
N VAL A 235 -4.56 8.61 -14.02
CA VAL A 235 -4.95 9.90 -13.45
C VAL A 235 -3.87 10.93 -13.80
N THR A 236 -4.25 11.98 -14.50
CA THR A 236 -3.37 13.14 -14.76
C THR A 236 -3.69 14.24 -13.76
N ILE A 237 -2.66 14.73 -13.08
CA ILE A 237 -2.77 15.83 -12.10
C ILE A 237 -1.93 16.98 -12.66
N PHE A 238 -2.54 18.16 -12.73
CA PHE A 238 -1.84 19.39 -13.10
C PHE A 238 -1.41 20.11 -11.83
N ASP A 239 -0.19 20.62 -11.83
CA ASP A 239 0.31 21.56 -10.84
C ASP A 239 0.85 22.79 -11.57
N ILE A 240 0.85 23.94 -10.89
CA ILE A 240 1.42 25.16 -11.43
C ILE A 240 2.90 25.17 -11.09
N ASP A 241 3.76 25.17 -12.11
CA ASP A 241 5.18 25.48 -11.90
C ASP A 241 5.34 26.98 -11.69
N LYS A 242 5.41 27.38 -10.43
CA LYS A 242 5.59 28.78 -10.02
C LYS A 242 6.99 29.32 -10.35
N ASN A 243 7.95 28.46 -10.69
CA ASN A 243 9.31 28.87 -11.04
C ASN A 243 9.47 29.13 -12.54
N GLU A 244 8.66 28.50 -13.38
CA GLU A 244 8.69 28.71 -14.84
C GLU A 244 7.79 29.85 -15.31
N ILE A 245 6.93 30.40 -14.44
CA ILE A 245 5.93 31.38 -14.85
C ILE A 245 5.97 32.64 -13.98
N ASN A 246 6.28 33.78 -14.61
CA ASN A 246 6.26 35.11 -13.99
C ASN A 246 4.84 35.72 -14.06
N PHE A 247 3.85 35.01 -13.52
CA PHE A 247 2.52 35.60 -13.30
C PHE A 247 2.54 36.35 -11.96
N ASP A 248 1.98 37.56 -11.94
CA ASP A 248 1.46 38.13 -10.71
C ASP A 248 0.31 37.24 -10.25
N PHE A 249 0.66 36.17 -9.52
CA PHE A 249 -0.34 35.42 -8.80
C PHE A 249 -1.00 36.43 -7.87
N PRO A 250 -2.31 36.71 -8.00
CA PRO A 250 -2.97 37.53 -7.00
C PRO A 250 -2.68 36.86 -5.67
N GLU A 251 -2.07 37.61 -4.75
CA GLU A 251 -1.79 37.15 -3.39
C GLU A 251 -3.01 36.34 -2.94
N PRO A 252 -2.84 35.06 -2.57
CA PRO A 252 -3.94 34.27 -2.06
C PRO A 252 -4.58 35.13 -1.00
N THR A 253 -5.82 35.54 -1.22
CA THR A 253 -6.53 36.33 -0.23
C THR A 253 -6.67 35.37 0.94
N GLU A 254 -5.79 35.49 1.93
CA GLU A 254 -5.84 34.76 3.19
C GLU A 254 -7.12 35.19 3.91
N THR A 255 -8.26 34.70 3.44
CA THR A 255 -9.40 34.55 4.33
C THR A 255 -9.02 33.40 5.24
N ALA A 256 -8.48 33.76 6.40
CA ALA A 256 -8.17 32.93 7.56
C ALA A 256 -9.42 32.26 8.15
N GLU A 257 -10.26 31.65 7.33
CA GLU A 257 -11.37 30.83 7.74
C GLU A 257 -10.97 29.38 7.51
N LYS A 258 -10.67 28.65 8.59
CA LYS A 258 -10.37 27.23 8.53
C LYS A 258 -11.62 26.47 8.09
N GLY A 259 -11.69 26.13 6.81
CA GLY A 259 -12.78 25.36 6.22
C GLY A 259 -12.88 23.96 6.82
N ILE A 260 -14.10 23.45 6.95
CA ILE A 260 -14.40 22.09 7.41
C ILE A 260 -14.87 21.29 6.19
N GLU A 261 -14.23 20.16 5.90
CA GLU A 261 -14.72 19.26 4.86
C GLU A 261 -16.07 18.65 5.24
N ILE A 262 -17.01 18.69 4.31
CA ILE A 262 -18.36 18.15 4.47
C ILE A 262 -18.70 17.29 3.26
N PHE A 263 -19.69 16.42 3.40
CA PHE A 263 -20.19 15.58 2.33
C PHE A 263 -21.70 15.36 2.41
N ALA A 264 -22.29 14.96 1.28
CA ALA A 264 -23.67 14.50 1.19
C ALA A 264 -23.77 13.30 0.23
N ASN A 265 -24.74 12.42 0.47
CA ASN A 265 -25.03 11.30 -0.42
C ASN A 265 -26.33 11.59 -1.18
N TYR A 266 -26.30 11.53 -2.51
CA TYR A 266 -27.47 11.73 -3.35
C TYR A 266 -27.39 10.83 -4.59
N LYS A 267 -28.47 10.13 -4.93
CA LYS A 267 -28.56 9.20 -6.08
C LYS A 267 -27.34 8.29 -6.25
N ASN A 268 -26.89 7.66 -5.15
CA ASN A 268 -25.70 6.79 -5.09
C ASN A 268 -24.34 7.44 -5.34
N HIS A 269 -24.26 8.77 -5.43
CA HIS A 269 -23.02 9.53 -5.49
C HIS A 269 -22.76 10.26 -4.17
N LYS A 270 -21.49 10.31 -3.77
CA LYS A 270 -21.02 11.09 -2.63
C LYS A 270 -20.43 12.39 -3.14
N HIS A 271 -21.00 13.50 -2.67
CA HIS A 271 -20.61 14.86 -3.02
C HIS A 271 -19.81 15.46 -1.87
N PHE A 272 -18.66 16.06 -2.16
CA PHE A 272 -17.79 16.69 -1.17
C PHE A 272 -17.76 18.20 -1.35
N ALA A 273 -17.71 18.94 -0.24
CA ALA A 273 -17.68 20.39 -0.21
C ALA A 273 -16.86 20.88 0.99
N ILE A 274 -16.59 22.19 1.05
CA ILE A 274 -15.94 22.82 2.20
C ILE A 274 -16.90 23.84 2.83
N TYR A 275 -17.22 23.67 4.11
CA TYR A 275 -17.98 24.62 4.90
C TYR A 275 -17.08 25.64 5.60
N PHE A 276 -17.43 26.91 5.46
CA PHE A 276 -16.87 28.02 6.19
C PHE A 276 -17.98 28.62 7.05
N SER A 277 -17.74 28.66 8.37
CA SER A 277 -18.67 29.28 9.31
C SER A 277 -18.87 30.76 8.97
N PRO A 278 -20.10 31.31 8.99
CA PRO A 278 -21.31 30.66 9.51
C PRO A 278 -22.16 29.95 8.46
N THR A 279 -22.01 30.19 7.15
CA THR A 279 -22.96 29.68 6.15
C THR A 279 -22.37 29.34 4.80
N LYS A 280 -21.11 29.69 4.56
CA LYS A 280 -20.51 29.61 3.23
C LYS A 280 -20.14 28.17 2.91
N ILE A 281 -20.48 27.70 1.71
CA ILE A 281 -20.07 26.40 1.17
C ILE A 281 -19.30 26.63 -0.12
N VAL A 282 -18.18 25.93 -0.29
CA VAL A 282 -17.50 25.78 -1.59
C VAL A 282 -17.78 24.38 -2.11
N TYR A 283 -18.44 24.27 -3.26
CA TYR A 283 -18.83 23.01 -3.90
C TYR A 283 -18.63 23.13 -5.41
N GLU A 284 -17.91 22.18 -6.04
CA GLU A 284 -17.58 22.20 -7.48
C GLU A 284 -16.94 23.54 -7.96
N ASN A 285 -16.04 24.12 -7.16
CA ASN A 285 -15.40 25.43 -7.38
C ASN A 285 -16.36 26.64 -7.41
N GLU A 286 -17.63 26.46 -7.07
CA GLU A 286 -18.59 27.55 -6.88
C GLU A 286 -18.74 27.88 -5.39
N VAL A 287 -18.90 29.17 -5.07
CA VAL A 287 -19.15 29.66 -3.72
C VAL A 287 -20.64 29.87 -3.50
N TYR A 288 -21.19 29.23 -2.47
CA TYR A 288 -22.58 29.35 -2.06
C TYR A 288 -22.67 30.08 -0.72
N ASN A 289 -23.58 31.05 -0.64
CA ASN A 289 -23.81 31.85 0.58
C ASN A 289 -24.60 31.11 1.67
N SER A 290 -25.12 29.92 1.37
CA SER A 290 -25.84 29.08 2.34
C SER A 290 -25.66 27.60 2.07
N PRO A 291 -25.76 26.73 3.11
CA PRO A 291 -25.71 25.30 2.89
C PRO A 291 -26.86 24.76 2.05
N SER A 292 -28.04 25.40 2.12
CA SER A 292 -29.19 25.02 1.31
C SER A 292 -28.96 25.31 -0.17
N GLY A 293 -28.33 26.45 -0.51
CA GLY A 293 -27.98 26.78 -1.89
C GLY A 293 -27.05 25.73 -2.51
N ALA A 294 -26.00 25.33 -1.80
CA ALA A 294 -25.10 24.27 -2.27
C ALA A 294 -25.81 22.92 -2.36
N GLY A 295 -26.68 22.59 -1.40
CA GLY A 295 -27.44 21.35 -1.43
C GLY A 295 -28.44 21.28 -2.59
N MET A 296 -29.06 22.42 -2.97
CA MET A 296 -29.94 22.49 -4.13
C MET A 296 -29.18 22.19 -5.42
N LYS A 297 -27.93 22.65 -5.57
CA LYS A 297 -27.08 22.29 -6.72
C LYS A 297 -26.93 20.77 -6.82
N VAL A 298 -26.61 20.10 -5.72
CA VAL A 298 -26.49 18.63 -5.67
C VAL A 298 -27.81 17.94 -6.06
N GLN A 299 -28.95 18.51 -5.67
CA GLN A 299 -30.28 17.98 -5.99
C GLN A 299 -30.88 18.52 -7.29
N ASN A 300 -30.08 19.05 -8.21
CA ASN A 300 -30.53 19.60 -9.50
C ASN A 300 -31.67 20.65 -9.36
N GLY A 301 -31.53 21.54 -8.37
CA GLY A 301 -32.46 22.64 -8.11
C GLY A 301 -33.60 22.33 -7.14
N LEU A 302 -33.74 21.08 -6.67
CA LEU A 302 -34.78 20.74 -5.69
C LEU A 302 -34.47 21.33 -4.30
N PRO A 303 -35.46 21.90 -3.59
CA PRO A 303 -35.27 22.46 -2.26
C PRO A 303 -34.75 21.42 -1.27
N VAL A 304 -33.75 21.80 -0.47
CA VAL A 304 -33.17 20.93 0.56
C VAL A 304 -32.84 21.71 1.83
N ASN A 305 -32.98 21.04 2.98
CA ASN A 305 -32.44 21.55 4.24
C ASN A 305 -30.92 21.31 4.27
N GLY A 306 -30.15 22.30 3.79
CA GLY A 306 -28.70 22.21 3.70
C GLY A 306 -28.00 21.86 5.02
N TRP A 307 -28.53 22.34 6.15
CA TRP A 307 -27.96 22.10 7.48
C TRP A 307 -28.01 20.63 7.91
N LYS A 308 -29.01 19.89 7.43
CA LYS A 308 -29.17 18.44 7.67
C LYS A 308 -28.63 17.59 6.53
N PHE A 309 -28.60 18.15 5.33
CA PHE A 309 -28.14 17.49 4.11
C PHE A 309 -26.64 17.24 4.14
N TRP A 310 -25.87 18.28 4.44
CA TRP A 310 -24.42 18.18 4.56
C TRP A 310 -24.02 17.60 5.91
N LYS A 311 -23.00 16.75 5.89
CA LYS A 311 -22.45 16.07 7.06
C LYS A 311 -20.94 16.28 7.12
N PHE A 312 -20.39 16.37 8.32
CA PHE A 312 -18.95 16.36 8.54
C PHE A 312 -18.59 15.15 9.41
N THR A 313 -17.33 14.74 9.34
CA THR A 313 -16.76 13.75 10.25
C THR A 313 -16.10 14.51 11.40
N ASP A 314 -16.58 14.32 12.62
CA ASP A 314 -15.99 14.93 13.80
C ASP A 314 -14.57 14.40 14.01
N ALA A 315 -13.57 15.30 13.96
CA ALA A 315 -12.16 14.91 14.01
C ALA A 315 -11.74 14.23 15.33
N LYS A 316 -12.46 14.48 16.44
CA LYS A 316 -12.12 13.89 17.74
C LYS A 316 -12.77 12.52 17.94
N THR A 317 -13.96 12.31 17.40
CA THR A 317 -14.77 11.11 17.67
C THR A 317 -14.95 10.19 16.47
N GLY A 318 -14.60 10.64 15.25
CA GLY A 318 -14.83 9.93 14.00
C GLY A 318 -16.30 9.77 13.62
N LYS A 319 -17.22 10.35 14.40
CA LYS A 319 -18.66 10.22 14.17
C LYS A 319 -19.11 11.22 13.11
N ILE A 320 -20.06 10.76 12.29
CA ILE A 320 -20.67 11.59 11.24
C ILE A 320 -21.81 12.40 11.86
N HIS A 321 -21.76 13.71 11.66
CA HIS A 321 -22.77 14.63 12.16
C HIS A 321 -23.24 15.58 11.07
N PRO A 322 -24.53 15.97 11.06
CA PRO A 322 -24.98 17.06 10.22
C PRO A 322 -24.27 18.37 10.59
N ILE A 323 -24.03 19.22 9.59
CA ILE A 323 -23.37 20.52 9.80
C ILE A 323 -24.21 21.47 10.66
N GLU A 324 -25.49 21.17 10.89
CA GLU A 324 -26.35 21.85 11.88
C GLU A 324 -25.67 21.97 13.26
N ARG A 325 -24.82 21.01 13.64
CA ARG A 325 -24.03 21.07 14.89
C ARG A 325 -22.92 22.12 14.90
N LEU A 326 -22.49 22.56 13.72
CA LEU A 326 -21.45 23.59 13.56
C LEU A 326 -22.05 25.00 13.56
N ARG A 327 -23.38 25.12 13.63
CA ARG A 327 -24.06 26.40 13.71
C ARG A 327 -23.81 27.02 15.08
N LYS A 328 -23.01 28.08 15.14
CA LYS A 328 -22.97 28.96 16.31
C LYS A 328 -24.33 29.65 16.41
N LYS A 329 -24.95 29.63 17.60
CA LYS A 329 -26.18 30.37 17.87
C LYS A 329 -25.92 31.86 17.92
#